data_AF-A0A417H833-F1
#
_entry.id   AF-A0A417H833-F1
#
_cell.length_a   1.000
_cell.length_b   1.000
_cell.length_c   1.000
_cell.angle_alpha   90.00
_cell.angle_beta   90.00
_cell.angle_gamma   90.00
#
_symmetry.space_group_name_H-M   'P 1'
#
loop_
_entity.id
_entity.type
_entity.pdbx_description
1 polymer ?
#
loop_
_entity_poly.entity_id
_entity_poly.type
_entity_poly.pdbx_seq_one_letter_code
_entity_poly.pdbx_strand_id
1 'polypeptide(L)'
;MDQQQRREFLLRFLLGENKRYEGKSIPPSPEGQRKLLRALMNLRPPKPVPEEVLAVQDDYLKERLSERGVASLSALLPSPLFPRAALWRGDITTLPVSAIVNAANSALLGCFAPGHHCIDNAIHTYAGMQLRLYCHEYMEKQGYPQPTGVGVLTPAFNLPCEGVIHVVGPIVHGTLTQKDRQALKQSYLSCLGIAQREQMESLAFCCISTGAFHFPPEEAAAIAVHTVLDFLKDSPYPKKVVFNTFTQADDALYRTLLHLPSV
;
A
#
# COMPACT_ATOMS: atom_id res chain seq x y z
N MET A 1 27.19 0.53 -8.02
CA MET A 1 26.96 -0.93 -7.90
C MET A 1 25.90 -1.32 -8.92
N ASP A 2 26.04 -2.44 -9.61
CA ASP A 2 24.94 -3.00 -10.41
C ASP A 2 23.85 -3.63 -9.52
N GLN A 3 22.72 -4.03 -10.11
CA GLN A 3 21.61 -4.65 -9.37
C GLN A 3 21.95 -5.92 -8.61
N GLN A 4 22.86 -6.74 -9.14
CA GLN A 4 23.28 -7.95 -8.46
C GLN A 4 24.13 -7.60 -7.24
N GLN A 5 25.10 -6.71 -7.40
CA GLN A 5 25.98 -6.24 -6.33
C GLN A 5 25.17 -5.59 -5.20
N ARG A 6 24.21 -4.70 -5.53
CA ARG A 6 23.32 -4.07 -4.54
C ARG A 6 22.53 -5.12 -3.76
N ARG A 7 21.93 -6.09 -4.46
CA ARG A 7 21.15 -7.18 -3.84
C ARG A 7 21.99 -8.04 -2.91
N GLU A 8 23.19 -8.44 -3.33
CA GLU A 8 24.10 -9.24 -2.52
C GLU A 8 24.59 -8.47 -1.29
N PHE A 9 24.92 -7.18 -1.44
CA PHE A 9 25.30 -6.30 -0.35
C PHE A 9 24.21 -6.21 0.72
N LEU A 10 22.97 -5.93 0.31
CA LEU A 10 21.83 -5.83 1.23
C LEU A 10 21.56 -7.16 1.93
N LEU A 11 21.67 -8.29 1.21
CA LEU A 11 21.53 -9.62 1.80
C LEU A 11 22.61 -9.90 2.86
N ARG A 12 23.88 -9.60 2.57
CA ARG A 12 24.98 -9.78 3.52
C ARG A 12 24.77 -8.93 4.78
N PHE A 13 24.39 -7.66 4.60
CA PHE A 13 24.07 -6.77 5.72
C PHE A 13 22.93 -7.35 6.59
N LEU A 14 21.78 -7.66 5.98
CA LEU A 14 20.59 -8.10 6.72
C LEU A 14 20.76 -9.46 7.40
N LEU A 15 21.51 -10.38 6.79
CA LEU A 15 21.84 -11.67 7.40
C LEU A 15 22.84 -11.51 8.55
N GLY A 16 23.84 -10.62 8.40
CA GLY A 16 24.84 -10.35 9.44
C GLY A 16 24.32 -9.54 10.62
N GLU A 17 23.26 -8.76 10.42
CA GLU A 17 22.70 -7.87 11.44
C GLU A 17 21.97 -8.62 12.57
N ASN A 18 21.47 -9.83 12.31
CA ASN A 18 20.64 -10.58 13.26
C ASN A 18 21.14 -12.02 13.43
N LYS A 19 21.51 -12.38 14.67
CA LYS A 19 21.95 -13.74 15.05
C LYS A 19 20.98 -14.85 14.67
N ARG A 20 19.68 -14.56 14.53
CA ARG A 20 18.67 -15.52 14.04
C ARG A 20 19.00 -16.07 12.64
N TYR A 21 19.78 -15.35 11.85
CA TYR A 21 20.17 -15.72 10.50
C TYR A 21 21.59 -16.26 10.40
N GLU A 22 22.26 -16.49 11.53
CA GLU A 22 23.58 -17.10 11.57
C GLU A 22 23.56 -18.47 10.85
N GLY A 23 24.56 -18.71 10.00
CA GLY A 23 24.64 -19.93 9.17
C GLY A 23 23.68 -19.99 7.98
N LYS A 24 22.78 -19.01 7.78
CA LYS A 24 21.95 -18.97 6.56
C LYS A 24 22.76 -18.53 5.35
N SER A 25 22.67 -19.30 4.28
CA SER A 25 23.31 -18.98 3.00
C SER A 25 22.42 -18.12 2.09
N ILE A 26 23.07 -17.31 1.27
CA ILE A 26 22.41 -16.58 0.18
C ILE A 26 22.09 -17.57 -0.94
N PRO A 27 20.82 -17.64 -1.42
CA PRO A 27 20.48 -18.51 -2.56
C PRO A 27 21.30 -18.18 -3.80
N PRO A 28 21.66 -19.17 -4.64
CA PRO A 28 22.44 -18.93 -5.85
C PRO A 28 21.61 -18.25 -6.94
N SER A 29 20.28 -18.43 -6.96
CA SER A 29 19.43 -17.88 -8.00
C SER A 29 19.02 -16.42 -7.72
N PRO A 30 18.99 -15.54 -8.73
CA PRO A 30 18.52 -14.16 -8.57
C PRO A 30 17.10 -14.06 -8.00
N GLU A 31 16.21 -14.99 -8.38
CA GLU A 31 14.85 -15.03 -7.85
C GLU A 31 14.82 -15.41 -6.36
N GLY A 32 15.62 -16.41 -5.95
CA GLY A 32 15.76 -16.79 -4.54
C GLY A 32 16.32 -15.66 -3.70
N GLN A 33 17.32 -14.95 -4.22
CA GLN A 33 17.89 -13.76 -3.59
C GLN A 33 16.85 -12.64 -3.43
N ARG A 34 16.03 -12.37 -4.46
CA ARG A 34 14.94 -11.37 -4.37
C ARG A 34 13.89 -11.74 -3.33
N LYS A 35 13.46 -13.01 -3.30
CA LYS A 35 12.50 -13.53 -2.31
C LYS A 35 13.04 -13.40 -0.89
N LEU A 36 14.30 -13.77 -0.68
CA LEU A 36 14.97 -13.64 0.62
C LEU A 36 15.12 -12.17 1.03
N LEU A 37 15.59 -11.30 0.13
CA LEU A 37 15.78 -9.88 0.42
C LEU A 37 14.46 -9.21 0.81
N ARG A 38 13.38 -9.46 0.06
CA ARG A 38 12.03 -9.00 0.41
C ARG A 38 11.61 -9.47 1.81
N ALA A 39 11.80 -10.75 2.12
CA ALA A 39 11.45 -11.28 3.44
C ALA A 39 12.27 -10.64 4.57
N LEU A 40 13.58 -10.44 4.37
CA LEU A 40 14.45 -9.84 5.37
C LEU A 40 14.10 -8.37 5.61
N MET A 41 13.92 -7.56 4.56
CA MET A 41 13.53 -6.15 4.70
C MET A 41 12.18 -5.98 5.39
N ASN A 42 11.18 -6.80 5.01
CA ASN A 42 9.83 -6.71 5.59
C ASN A 42 9.73 -7.26 7.01
N LEU A 43 10.65 -8.12 7.44
CA LEU A 43 10.66 -8.67 8.80
C LEU A 43 11.67 -8.01 9.72
N ARG A 44 12.53 -7.14 9.17
CA ARG A 44 13.54 -6.44 9.95
C ARG A 44 12.84 -5.66 11.08
N PRO A 45 13.36 -5.73 12.32
CA PRO A 45 12.90 -4.85 13.40
C PRO A 45 13.04 -3.37 13.02
N PRO A 46 12.13 -2.49 13.47
CA PRO A 46 12.16 -1.06 13.16
C PRO A 46 13.27 -0.34 13.93
N LYS A 47 14.52 -0.55 13.55
CA LYS A 47 15.69 0.13 14.13
C LYS A 47 16.40 0.99 13.08
N PRO A 48 17.21 1.98 13.49
CA PRO A 48 18.00 2.77 12.54
C PRO A 48 18.79 1.89 11.57
N VAL A 49 18.90 2.35 10.33
CA VAL A 49 19.67 1.70 9.26
C VAL A 49 20.84 2.62 8.92
N PRO A 50 22.08 2.13 8.79
CA PRO A 50 23.19 2.97 8.35
C PRO A 50 22.90 3.64 7.01
N GLU A 51 23.31 4.91 6.85
CA GLU A 51 23.03 5.71 5.65
C GLU A 51 23.54 5.05 4.35
N GLU A 52 24.72 4.43 4.39
CA GLU A 52 25.27 3.69 3.24
C GLU A 52 24.35 2.55 2.80
N VAL A 53 23.76 1.83 3.76
CA VAL A 53 22.84 0.71 3.48
C VAL A 53 21.54 1.23 2.90
N LEU A 54 21.03 2.35 3.40
CA LEU A 54 19.84 3.00 2.85
C LEU A 54 20.08 3.49 1.42
N ALA A 55 21.23 4.12 1.14
CA ALA A 55 21.56 4.57 -0.21
C ALA A 55 21.58 3.39 -1.21
N VAL A 56 22.19 2.26 -0.84
CA VAL A 56 22.20 1.04 -1.67
C VAL A 56 20.79 0.47 -1.84
N GLN A 57 19.97 0.48 -0.79
CA GLN A 57 18.58 0.04 -0.85
C GLN A 57 17.74 0.92 -1.78
N ASP A 58 17.88 2.23 -1.67
CA ASP A 58 17.07 3.19 -2.43
C ASP A 58 17.39 3.07 -3.92
N ASP A 59 18.68 2.99 -4.26
CA ASP A 59 19.12 2.67 -5.62
C ASP A 59 18.56 1.32 -6.12
N TYR A 60 18.59 0.30 -5.25
CA TYR A 60 18.05 -1.02 -5.57
C TYR A 60 16.55 -0.93 -5.89
N LEU A 61 15.76 -0.30 -5.01
CA LEU A 61 14.31 -0.20 -5.13
C LEU A 61 13.87 0.68 -6.30
N LYS A 62 14.54 1.80 -6.57
CA LYS A 62 14.23 2.69 -7.71
C LYS A 62 14.34 1.96 -9.04
N GLU A 63 15.43 1.21 -9.25
CA GLU A 63 15.59 0.43 -10.48
C GLU A 63 14.61 -0.75 -10.53
N ARG A 64 14.31 -1.40 -9.39
CA ARG A 64 13.27 -2.43 -9.31
C ARG A 64 11.88 -1.90 -9.65
N LEU A 65 11.54 -0.67 -9.26
CA LEU A 65 10.29 -0.01 -9.64
C LEU A 65 10.28 0.34 -11.13
N SER A 66 11.40 0.84 -11.66
CA SER A 66 11.56 1.10 -13.09
C SER A 66 11.37 -0.17 -13.93
N GLU A 67 11.96 -1.29 -13.54
CA GLU A 67 11.82 -2.60 -14.21
C GLU A 67 10.38 -3.14 -14.18
N ARG A 68 9.56 -2.72 -13.20
CA ARG A 68 8.13 -3.07 -13.13
C ARG A 68 7.25 -2.19 -14.02
N GLY A 69 7.77 -1.06 -14.50
CA GLY A 69 7.04 -0.06 -15.24
C GLY A 69 6.23 0.85 -14.32
N VAL A 70 6.67 2.10 -14.17
CA VAL A 70 5.85 3.15 -13.54
C VAL A 70 4.61 3.35 -14.41
N ALA A 71 3.44 3.28 -13.78
CA ALA A 71 2.17 3.39 -14.49
C ALA A 71 2.02 4.79 -15.10
N SER A 72 1.63 4.84 -16.37
CA SER A 72 1.21 6.08 -17.00
C SER A 72 -0.18 6.48 -16.50
N LEU A 73 -0.36 7.76 -16.14
CA LEU A 73 -1.69 8.31 -15.82
C LEU A 73 -2.66 8.23 -17.01
N SER A 74 -2.17 8.02 -18.24
CA SER A 74 -3.01 7.75 -19.40
C SER A 74 -3.67 6.36 -19.38
N ALA A 75 -3.21 5.45 -18.53
CA ALA A 75 -3.80 4.13 -18.34
C ALA A 75 -5.01 4.15 -17.39
N LEU A 76 -5.29 5.28 -16.74
CA LEU A 76 -6.46 5.46 -15.91
C LEU A 76 -7.72 5.49 -16.77
N LEU A 77 -8.74 4.74 -16.38
CA LEU A 77 -10.04 4.71 -17.05
C LEU A 77 -11.01 5.64 -16.31
N PRO A 78 -11.22 6.89 -16.77
CA PRO A 78 -12.12 7.82 -16.10
C PRO A 78 -13.58 7.35 -16.22
N SER A 79 -14.33 7.46 -15.13
CA SER A 79 -15.77 7.21 -15.18
C SER A 79 -16.46 8.25 -16.06
N PRO A 80 -17.35 7.85 -17.00
CA PRO A 80 -18.09 8.80 -17.82
C PRO A 80 -19.10 9.64 -17.02
N LEU A 81 -19.59 9.12 -15.89
CA LEU A 81 -20.55 9.82 -15.03
C LEU A 81 -19.88 10.59 -13.89
N PHE A 82 -18.66 10.21 -13.53
CA PHE A 82 -17.94 10.78 -12.39
C PHE A 82 -16.53 11.19 -12.82
N PRO A 83 -16.34 12.39 -13.41
CA PRO A 83 -15.09 12.78 -14.08
C PRO A 83 -13.87 12.86 -13.14
N ARG A 84 -14.10 12.95 -11.83
CA ARG A 84 -13.06 12.94 -10.79
C ARG A 84 -12.72 11.54 -10.28
N ALA A 85 -13.41 10.50 -10.74
CA ALA A 85 -13.15 9.11 -10.38
C ALA A 85 -12.58 8.35 -11.59
N ALA A 86 -11.57 7.52 -11.36
CA ALA A 86 -11.01 6.66 -12.38
C ALA A 86 -10.74 5.25 -11.82
N LEU A 87 -10.73 4.27 -12.71
CA LEU A 87 -10.35 2.88 -12.41
C LEU A 87 -8.98 2.58 -13.00
N TRP A 88 -8.17 1.82 -12.26
CA TRP A 88 -6.92 1.30 -12.79
C TRP A 88 -6.58 -0.07 -12.20
N ARG A 89 -6.45 -1.07 -13.07
CA ARG A 89 -6.02 -2.42 -12.68
C ARG A 89 -4.51 -2.54 -12.79
N GLY A 90 -3.83 -2.74 -11.66
CA GLY A 90 -2.37 -2.83 -11.63
C GLY A 90 -1.79 -2.85 -10.22
N ASP A 91 -0.46 -2.80 -10.15
CA ASP A 91 0.26 -2.74 -8.88
C ASP A 91 0.34 -1.30 -8.35
N ILE A 92 -0.42 -0.99 -7.29
CA ILE A 92 -0.46 0.35 -6.68
C ILE A 92 0.92 0.95 -6.37
N THR A 93 1.94 0.11 -6.14
CA THR A 93 3.29 0.56 -5.81
C THR A 93 4.02 1.20 -6.98
N THR A 94 3.46 1.15 -8.20
CA THR A 94 4.02 1.78 -9.40
C THR A 94 3.24 3.02 -9.86
N LEU A 95 2.23 3.47 -9.11
CA LEU A 95 1.34 4.54 -9.52
C LEU A 95 1.82 5.94 -9.05
N PRO A 96 2.14 6.87 -9.96
CA PRO A 96 2.62 8.21 -9.60
C PRO A 96 1.47 9.18 -9.31
N VAL A 97 0.94 9.10 -8.09
CA VAL A 97 -0.15 9.95 -7.55
C VAL A 97 0.30 10.65 -6.28
N SER A 98 -0.45 11.63 -5.78
CA SER A 98 -0.06 12.35 -4.55
C SER A 98 -0.02 11.40 -3.36
N ALA A 99 -1.02 10.53 -3.19
CA ALA A 99 -0.94 9.46 -2.20
C ALA A 99 -1.61 8.16 -2.65
N ILE A 100 -1.10 7.06 -2.10
CA ILE A 100 -1.74 5.74 -2.18
C ILE A 100 -2.25 5.34 -0.79
N VAL A 101 -3.31 4.54 -0.74
CA VAL A 101 -3.87 4.03 0.52
C VAL A 101 -3.34 2.62 0.76
N ASN A 102 -2.82 2.40 1.97
CA ASN A 102 -2.42 1.10 2.48
C ASN A 102 -3.49 0.54 3.43
N ALA A 103 -4.00 -0.67 3.13
CA ALA A 103 -4.79 -1.44 4.08
C ALA A 103 -3.86 -2.10 5.13
N ALA A 104 -3.62 -1.38 6.22
CA ALA A 104 -2.70 -1.73 7.28
C ALA A 104 -3.37 -2.61 8.36
N ASN A 105 -2.55 -3.13 9.27
CA ASN A 105 -2.97 -3.73 10.52
C ASN A 105 -2.77 -2.75 11.69
N SER A 106 -3.32 -3.05 12.88
CA SER A 106 -3.30 -2.14 14.04
C SER A 106 -1.91 -1.84 14.60
N ALA A 107 -0.87 -2.60 14.24
CA ALA A 107 0.50 -2.26 14.61
C ALA A 107 1.09 -1.17 13.72
N LEU A 108 0.57 -0.93 12.51
CA LEU A 108 1.07 0.03 11.52
C LEU A 108 2.51 -0.24 11.02
N LEU A 109 3.17 -1.30 11.50
CA LEU A 109 4.56 -1.63 11.13
C LEU A 109 4.67 -2.45 9.84
N GLY A 110 3.61 -2.54 9.04
CA GLY A 110 3.58 -3.41 7.89
C GLY A 110 3.30 -4.88 8.24
N CYS A 111 3.51 -5.75 7.26
CA CYS A 111 3.19 -7.17 7.38
C CYS A 111 4.30 -7.98 8.09
N PHE A 112 3.90 -8.90 8.98
CA PHE A 112 4.81 -9.78 9.74
C PHE A 112 4.96 -11.19 9.17
N ALA A 113 4.37 -11.46 8.01
CA ALA A 113 4.47 -12.76 7.34
C ALA A 113 5.44 -12.68 6.15
N PRO A 114 6.51 -13.49 6.13
CA PRO A 114 7.51 -13.46 5.05
C PRO A 114 6.87 -13.79 3.71
N GLY A 115 7.10 -12.95 2.70
CA GLY A 115 6.59 -13.16 1.35
C GLY A 115 5.07 -13.12 1.21
N HIS A 116 4.33 -12.69 2.23
CA HIS A 116 2.87 -12.65 2.19
C HIS A 116 2.36 -11.79 1.02
N HIS A 117 1.37 -12.33 0.31
CA HIS A 117 0.74 -11.68 -0.83
C HIS A 117 -0.37 -10.72 -0.36
N CYS A 118 0.00 -9.70 0.42
CA CYS A 118 -0.91 -8.62 0.82
C CYS A 118 -0.38 -7.25 0.42
N ILE A 119 -1.28 -6.27 0.33
CA ILE A 119 -0.95 -4.90 -0.10
C ILE A 119 0.03 -4.22 0.85
N ASP A 120 -0.13 -4.44 2.15
CA ASP A 120 0.75 -3.92 3.20
C ASP A 120 2.20 -4.41 3.03
N ASN A 121 2.36 -5.69 2.69
CA ASN A 121 3.68 -6.25 2.39
C ASN A 121 4.26 -5.64 1.10
N ALA A 122 3.45 -5.45 0.06
CA ALA A 122 3.91 -4.86 -1.20
C ALA A 122 4.38 -3.40 -1.01
N ILE A 123 3.55 -2.57 -0.36
CA ILE A 123 3.84 -1.15 -0.10
C ILE A 123 5.11 -1.03 0.75
N HIS A 124 5.22 -1.76 1.87
CA HIS A 124 6.43 -1.71 2.70
C HIS A 124 7.68 -2.24 1.98
N THR A 125 7.55 -3.23 1.08
CA THR A 125 8.69 -3.73 0.29
C THR A 125 9.28 -2.64 -0.59
N TYR A 126 8.41 -1.90 -1.30
CA TYR A 126 8.84 -0.94 -2.31
C TYR A 126 9.04 0.49 -1.78
N ALA A 127 8.46 0.83 -0.63
CA ALA A 127 8.83 2.05 0.10
C ALA A 127 10.22 1.93 0.73
N GLY A 128 10.57 0.74 1.22
CA GLY A 128 11.85 0.45 1.88
C GLY A 128 11.77 0.41 3.40
N MET A 129 12.88 0.03 4.04
CA MET A 129 12.97 -0.15 5.51
C MET A 129 12.62 1.12 6.29
N GLN A 130 12.79 2.30 5.68
CA GLN A 130 12.47 3.59 6.29
C GLN A 130 10.98 3.70 6.66
N LEU A 131 10.07 3.16 5.84
CA LEU A 131 8.63 3.27 6.11
C LEU A 131 8.25 2.57 7.42
N ARG A 132 8.79 1.37 7.65
CA ARG A 132 8.57 0.63 8.89
C ARG A 132 9.13 1.37 10.11
N LEU A 133 10.32 1.97 9.98
CA LEU A 133 10.93 2.75 11.06
C LEU A 133 10.09 4.00 11.38
N TYR A 134 9.65 4.74 10.37
CA TYR A 134 8.79 5.90 10.53
C TYR A 134 7.46 5.54 11.22
N CYS A 135 6.82 4.45 10.78
CA CYS A 135 5.60 3.95 11.42
C CYS A 135 5.84 3.57 12.89
N HIS A 136 6.98 2.97 13.21
CA HIS A 136 7.32 2.63 14.60
C HIS A 136 7.46 3.86 15.47
N GLU A 137 8.21 4.87 15.03
CA GLU A 137 8.37 6.12 15.77
C GLU A 137 7.04 6.85 15.97
N TYR A 138 6.15 6.80 14.97
CA TYR A 138 4.78 7.30 15.08
C TYR A 138 3.99 6.52 16.15
N MET A 139 4.03 5.19 16.12
CA MET A 139 3.29 4.34 17.06
C MET A 139 3.80 4.44 18.50
N GLU A 140 5.11 4.60 18.71
CA GLU A 140 5.70 4.85 20.03
C GLU A 140 5.20 6.16 20.62
N LYS A 141 5.11 7.22 19.81
CA LYS A 141 4.54 8.52 20.22
C LYS A 141 3.04 8.42 20.51
N GLN A 142 2.30 7.61 19.73
CA GLN A 142 0.87 7.40 19.92
C GLN A 142 0.56 6.61 21.21
N GLY A 143 1.36 5.59 21.54
CA GLY A 143 1.24 4.81 22.76
C GLY A 143 0.08 3.80 22.80
N TYR A 144 -0.69 3.65 21.72
CA TYR A 144 -1.78 2.67 21.60
C TYR A 144 -1.94 2.14 20.17
N PRO A 145 -2.52 0.93 19.97
CA PRO A 145 -2.73 0.34 18.64
C PRO A 145 -3.60 1.21 17.72
N GLN A 146 -3.29 1.22 16.42
CA GLN A 146 -4.02 2.04 15.46
C GLN A 146 -5.50 1.61 15.37
N PRO A 147 -6.46 2.51 15.63
CA PRO A 147 -7.87 2.16 15.59
C PRO A 147 -8.39 1.86 14.18
N THR A 148 -9.36 0.95 14.08
CA THR A 148 -10.10 0.70 12.83
C THR A 148 -10.76 1.99 12.32
N GLY A 149 -10.66 2.24 11.02
CA GLY A 149 -11.29 3.38 10.35
C GLY A 149 -10.56 4.71 10.51
N VAL A 150 -9.38 4.72 11.16
CA VAL A 150 -8.57 5.94 11.36
C VAL A 150 -7.29 5.85 10.53
N GLY A 151 -7.12 6.81 9.61
CA GLY A 151 -5.98 6.93 8.72
C GLY A 151 -4.80 7.72 9.32
N VAL A 152 -3.59 7.39 8.87
CA VAL A 152 -2.34 8.11 9.19
C VAL A 152 -1.54 8.32 7.92
N LEU A 153 -1.06 9.55 7.69
CA LEU A 153 -0.21 9.88 6.55
C LEU A 153 1.28 9.71 6.90
N THR A 154 2.03 9.10 6.00
CA THR A 154 3.49 8.95 6.08
C THR A 154 4.15 9.35 4.75
N PRO A 155 5.46 9.66 4.74
CA PRO A 155 6.22 9.77 3.51
C PRO A 155 6.24 8.46 2.72
N ALA A 156 6.28 8.56 1.40
CA ALA A 156 6.29 7.41 0.48
C ALA A 156 7.68 6.77 0.26
N PHE A 157 8.75 7.47 0.64
CA PHE A 157 10.15 7.06 0.45
C PHE A 157 10.47 6.73 -1.01
N ASN A 158 10.64 5.45 -1.36
CA ASN A 158 11.03 5.04 -2.70
C ASN A 158 9.85 4.85 -3.67
N LEU A 159 8.60 4.87 -3.19
CA LEU A 159 7.42 4.75 -4.06
C LEU A 159 7.30 5.98 -4.97
N PRO A 160 6.71 5.86 -6.16
CA PRO A 160 6.54 6.97 -7.10
C PRO A 160 5.42 7.96 -6.70
N CYS A 161 4.82 7.80 -5.53
CA CYS A 161 3.86 8.74 -4.94
C CYS A 161 4.53 9.66 -3.91
N GLU A 162 3.84 10.71 -3.45
CA GLU A 162 4.38 11.64 -2.46
C GLU A 162 4.16 11.13 -1.02
N GLY A 163 3.05 10.44 -0.76
CA GLY A 163 2.71 9.90 0.56
C GLY A 163 1.95 8.58 0.54
N VAL A 164 1.88 7.94 1.71
CA VAL A 164 1.08 6.74 1.96
C VAL A 164 0.10 7.02 3.10
N ILE A 165 -1.19 6.83 2.84
CA ILE A 165 -2.22 6.87 3.89
C ILE A 165 -2.47 5.46 4.38
N HIS A 166 -2.04 5.16 5.60
CA HIS A 166 -2.28 3.88 6.27
C HIS A 166 -3.61 3.89 6.98
N VAL A 167 -4.49 2.94 6.69
CA VAL A 167 -5.78 2.79 7.39
C VAL A 167 -6.02 1.33 7.77
N VAL A 168 -6.52 1.12 8.98
CA VAL A 168 -6.91 -0.21 9.46
C VAL A 168 -8.37 -0.45 9.09
N GLY A 169 -8.62 -1.36 8.15
CA GLY A 169 -9.98 -1.77 7.79
C GLY A 169 -10.62 -2.70 8.83
N PRO A 170 -11.95 -2.87 8.81
CA PRO A 170 -12.62 -3.87 9.64
C PRO A 170 -12.24 -5.29 9.23
N ILE A 171 -12.26 -6.21 10.20
CA ILE A 171 -12.09 -7.65 10.00
C ILE A 171 -13.45 -8.30 10.21
N VAL A 172 -13.94 -9.01 9.20
CA VAL A 172 -15.25 -9.68 9.26
C VAL A 172 -15.06 -11.09 9.82
N HIS A 173 -15.65 -11.34 10.99
CA HIS A 173 -15.72 -12.66 11.60
C HIS A 173 -17.13 -13.22 11.45
N GLY A 174 -17.30 -14.22 10.57
CA GLY A 174 -18.62 -14.81 10.29
C GLY A 174 -19.49 -13.89 9.43
N THR A 175 -20.68 -13.54 9.92
CA THR A 175 -21.68 -12.78 9.15
C THR A 175 -21.36 -11.28 9.15
N LEU A 176 -21.39 -10.66 7.97
CA LEU A 176 -21.17 -9.23 7.79
C LEU A 176 -22.23 -8.37 8.52
N THR A 177 -21.79 -7.58 9.50
CA THR A 177 -22.67 -6.74 10.33
C THR A 177 -22.81 -5.31 9.79
N GLN A 178 -23.75 -4.54 10.32
CA GLN A 178 -23.84 -3.10 10.01
C GLN A 178 -22.58 -2.35 10.51
N LYS A 179 -22.06 -2.75 11.68
CA LYS A 179 -20.85 -2.16 12.28
C LYS A 179 -19.65 -2.29 11.34
N ASP A 180 -19.50 -3.44 10.68
CA ASP A 180 -18.42 -3.67 9.72
C ASP A 180 -18.55 -2.73 8.51
N ARG A 181 -19.77 -2.58 7.98
CA ARG A 181 -20.05 -1.66 6.86
C ARG A 181 -19.74 -0.22 7.23
N GLN A 182 -20.15 0.21 8.42
CA GLN A 182 -19.87 1.56 8.92
C GLN A 182 -18.37 1.78 9.16
N ALA A 183 -17.66 0.78 9.68
CA ALA A 183 -16.22 0.84 9.87
C ALA A 183 -15.47 0.94 8.52
N LEU A 184 -15.89 0.19 7.50
CA LEU A 184 -15.30 0.28 6.17
C LEU A 184 -15.55 1.65 5.54
N LYS A 185 -16.78 2.16 5.61
CA LYS A 185 -17.12 3.52 5.20
C LYS A 185 -16.24 4.56 5.90
N GLN A 186 -16.05 4.41 7.21
CA GLN A 186 -15.21 5.30 8.00
C GLN A 186 -13.73 5.28 7.55
N SER A 187 -13.20 4.13 7.16
CA SER A 187 -11.85 4.03 6.58
C SER A 187 -11.69 4.91 5.34
N TYR A 188 -12.64 4.84 4.40
CA TYR A 188 -12.62 5.69 3.20
C TYR A 188 -12.74 7.17 3.56
N LEU A 189 -13.70 7.55 4.41
CA LEU A 189 -13.89 8.94 4.85
C LEU A 189 -12.64 9.49 5.54
N SER A 190 -11.94 8.68 6.34
CA SER A 190 -10.72 9.12 7.02
C SER A 190 -9.60 9.41 6.03
N CYS A 191 -9.37 8.53 5.04
CA CYS A 191 -8.39 8.76 3.99
C CYS A 191 -8.73 9.98 3.12
N LEU A 192 -10.00 10.12 2.72
CA LEU A 192 -10.49 11.27 1.95
C LEU A 192 -10.34 12.58 2.73
N GLY A 193 -10.63 12.58 4.03
CA GLY A 193 -10.45 13.73 4.91
C GLY A 193 -8.98 14.15 5.05
N ILE A 194 -8.05 13.19 5.13
CA ILE A 194 -6.62 13.47 5.10
C ILE A 194 -6.25 14.12 3.75
N ALA A 195 -6.64 13.51 2.63
CA ALA A 195 -6.33 14.04 1.31
C ALA A 195 -6.93 15.43 1.05
N GLN A 196 -8.10 15.72 1.63
CA GLN A 196 -8.68 17.06 1.60
C GLN A 196 -7.86 18.08 2.40
N ARG A 197 -7.47 17.75 3.64
CA ARG A 197 -6.67 18.64 4.49
C ARG A 197 -5.31 18.95 3.87
N GLU A 198 -4.67 17.94 3.29
CA GLU A 198 -3.38 18.08 2.61
C GLU A 198 -3.52 18.57 1.15
N GLN A 199 -4.74 18.88 0.69
CA GLN A 199 -5.03 19.39 -0.66
C GLN A 199 -4.42 18.56 -1.79
N MET A 200 -4.47 17.24 -1.67
CA MET A 200 -3.84 16.30 -2.61
C MET A 200 -4.48 16.36 -4.01
N GLU A 201 -3.66 16.43 -5.05
CA GLU A 201 -4.15 16.39 -6.43
C GLU A 201 -4.81 15.04 -6.76
N SER A 202 -4.24 13.94 -6.24
CA SER A 202 -4.77 12.60 -6.49
C SER A 202 -4.60 11.64 -5.32
N LEU A 203 -5.60 10.78 -5.12
CA LEU A 203 -5.58 9.71 -4.11
C LEU A 203 -5.95 8.37 -4.75
N ALA A 204 -5.13 7.34 -4.55
CA ALA A 204 -5.43 5.99 -5.03
C ALA A 204 -5.80 5.04 -3.88
N PHE A 205 -6.96 4.39 -3.98
CA PHE A 205 -7.41 3.36 -3.04
C PHE A 205 -7.11 1.96 -3.57
N CYS A 206 -6.49 1.12 -2.75
CA CYS A 206 -6.58 -0.34 -2.94
C CYS A 206 -7.95 -0.87 -2.48
N CYS A 207 -8.29 -2.12 -2.79
CA CYS A 207 -9.46 -2.80 -2.22
C CYS A 207 -9.25 -3.07 -0.71
N ILE A 208 -9.75 -2.18 0.16
CA ILE A 208 -9.61 -2.29 1.62
C ILE A 208 -10.43 -3.49 2.14
N SER A 209 -9.82 -4.30 3.01
CA SER A 209 -10.42 -5.44 3.72
C SER A 209 -10.91 -6.64 2.89
N THR A 210 -10.82 -6.65 1.56
CA THR A 210 -11.37 -7.74 0.72
C THR A 210 -10.47 -8.99 0.62
N GLY A 211 -9.21 -8.89 1.04
CA GLY A 211 -8.27 -10.02 1.09
C GLY A 211 -8.31 -10.75 2.44
N ALA A 212 -7.23 -10.61 3.20
CA ALA A 212 -7.04 -11.30 4.49
C ALA A 212 -8.07 -10.95 5.58
N PHE A 213 -8.88 -9.90 5.40
CA PHE A 213 -9.88 -9.45 6.39
C PHE A 213 -11.32 -9.85 6.03
N HIS A 214 -11.49 -10.64 4.95
CA HIS A 214 -12.72 -11.35 4.59
C HIS A 214 -13.96 -10.48 4.38
N PHE A 215 -13.80 -9.19 4.07
CA PHE A 215 -14.94 -8.36 3.67
C PHE A 215 -15.43 -8.79 2.28
N PRO A 216 -16.73 -9.07 2.06
CA PRO A 216 -17.26 -9.46 0.77
C PRO A 216 -16.94 -8.43 -0.33
N PRO A 217 -16.29 -8.82 -1.46
CA PRO A 217 -15.81 -7.89 -2.47
C PRO A 217 -16.90 -6.98 -3.07
N GLU A 218 -18.09 -7.51 -3.33
CA GLU A 218 -19.21 -6.77 -3.93
C GLU A 218 -19.68 -5.64 -3.01
N GLU A 219 -19.89 -5.96 -1.73
CA GLU A 219 -20.30 -4.99 -0.71
C GLU A 219 -19.18 -3.96 -0.45
N ALA A 220 -17.92 -4.40 -0.40
CA ALA A 220 -16.78 -3.52 -0.21
C ALA A 220 -16.64 -2.51 -1.36
N ALA A 221 -16.77 -2.97 -2.62
CA ALA A 221 -16.69 -2.12 -3.80
C ALA A 221 -17.84 -1.11 -3.84
N ALA A 222 -19.07 -1.54 -3.52
CA ALA A 222 -20.22 -0.64 -3.43
C ALA A 222 -20.01 0.44 -2.35
N ILE A 223 -19.54 0.06 -1.15
CA ILE A 223 -19.23 1.02 -0.08
C ILE A 223 -18.12 1.99 -0.51
N ALA A 224 -17.06 1.49 -1.15
CA ALA A 224 -15.95 2.30 -1.63
C ALA A 224 -16.42 3.37 -2.63
N VAL A 225 -17.13 2.94 -3.69
CA VAL A 225 -17.59 3.82 -4.76
C VAL A 225 -18.58 4.84 -4.22
N HIS A 226 -19.64 4.42 -3.53
CA HIS A 226 -20.63 5.37 -3.01
C HIS A 226 -20.01 6.39 -2.04
N THR A 227 -19.17 5.93 -1.11
CA THR A 227 -18.54 6.83 -0.12
C THR A 227 -17.64 7.87 -0.78
N VAL A 228 -16.82 7.46 -1.75
CA VAL A 228 -15.94 8.38 -2.49
C VAL A 228 -16.76 9.35 -3.33
N LEU A 229 -17.74 8.87 -4.09
CA LEU A 229 -18.53 9.73 -4.97
C LEU A 229 -19.35 10.76 -4.18
N ASP A 230 -19.94 10.36 -3.06
CA ASP A 230 -20.65 11.29 -2.18
C ASP A 230 -19.70 12.34 -1.59
N PHE A 231 -18.52 11.95 -1.13
CA PHE A 231 -17.53 12.88 -0.61
C PHE A 231 -17.05 13.89 -1.67
N LEU A 232 -16.84 13.45 -2.91
CA LEU A 232 -16.35 14.32 -3.99
C LEU A 232 -17.38 15.35 -4.48
N LYS A 233 -18.68 15.18 -4.18
CA LYS A 233 -19.71 16.19 -4.49
C LYS A 233 -19.50 17.47 -3.68
N ASP A 234 -19.16 17.32 -2.41
CA ASP A 234 -19.10 18.42 -1.45
C ASP A 234 -17.67 18.87 -1.13
N SER A 235 -16.66 18.21 -1.71
CA SER A 235 -15.25 18.50 -1.43
C SER A 235 -14.43 18.81 -2.69
N PRO A 236 -13.64 19.90 -2.70
CA PRO A 236 -12.75 20.23 -3.82
C PRO A 236 -11.53 19.32 -3.92
N TYR A 237 -11.17 18.60 -2.85
CA TYR A 237 -9.99 17.73 -2.79
C TYR A 237 -10.34 16.33 -2.24
N PRO A 238 -9.64 15.26 -2.64
CA PRO A 238 -8.61 15.26 -3.69
C PRO A 238 -9.22 15.54 -5.07
N LYS A 239 -8.48 16.17 -5.99
CA LYS A 239 -9.07 16.52 -7.30
C LYS A 239 -9.45 15.28 -8.12
N LYS A 240 -8.68 14.19 -7.97
CA LYS A 240 -8.95 12.89 -8.59
C LYS A 240 -8.83 11.75 -7.58
N VAL A 241 -9.75 10.80 -7.65
CA VAL A 241 -9.65 9.52 -6.93
C VAL A 241 -9.47 8.39 -7.93
N VAL A 242 -8.52 7.51 -7.67
CA VAL A 242 -8.26 6.29 -8.43
C VAL A 242 -8.66 5.08 -7.60
N PHE A 243 -9.59 4.27 -8.08
CA PHE A 243 -9.83 2.94 -7.56
C PHE A 243 -8.82 1.99 -8.21
N ASN A 244 -7.88 1.49 -7.42
CA ASN A 244 -6.92 0.50 -7.86
C ASN A 244 -7.42 -0.91 -7.54
N THR A 245 -7.52 -1.73 -8.58
CA THR A 245 -7.84 -3.16 -8.49
C THR A 245 -6.63 -3.99 -8.91
N PHE A 246 -6.57 -5.24 -8.46
CA PHE A 246 -5.51 -6.18 -8.87
C PHE A 246 -6.08 -7.38 -9.62
N THR A 247 -7.16 -7.96 -9.12
CA THR A 247 -7.80 -9.11 -9.76
C THR A 247 -8.76 -8.69 -10.87
N GLN A 248 -9.00 -9.58 -11.84
CA GLN A 248 -10.02 -9.35 -12.87
C GLN A 248 -11.43 -9.29 -12.27
N ALA A 249 -11.70 -10.04 -11.20
CA ALA A 249 -12.98 -10.03 -10.51
C ALA A 249 -13.28 -8.67 -9.89
N ASP A 250 -12.33 -8.11 -9.13
CA ASP A 250 -12.48 -6.76 -8.56
C ASP A 250 -12.65 -5.71 -9.66
N ASP A 251 -11.84 -5.78 -10.73
CA ASP A 251 -11.93 -4.85 -11.86
C ASP A 251 -13.32 -4.86 -12.51
N ALA A 252 -13.94 -6.03 -12.70
CA ALA A 252 -15.29 -6.14 -13.24
C ALA A 252 -16.37 -5.50 -12.34
N LEU A 253 -16.24 -5.66 -11.02
CA LEU A 253 -17.14 -5.01 -10.05
C LEU A 253 -17.05 -3.49 -10.14
N TYR A 254 -15.83 -2.96 -10.11
CA TYR A 254 -15.62 -1.51 -10.18
C TYR A 254 -16.01 -0.92 -11.54
N ARG A 255 -15.82 -1.64 -12.65
CA ARG A 255 -16.31 -1.19 -13.97
C ARG A 255 -17.81 -0.99 -13.99
N THR A 256 -18.54 -1.95 -13.43
CA THR A 256 -20.00 -1.88 -13.34
C THR A 256 -20.44 -0.67 -12.51
N LEU A 257 -19.85 -0.48 -11.32
CA LEU A 257 -20.18 0.64 -10.43
C LEU A 257 -19.76 2.01 -10.97
N LEU A 258 -18.72 2.08 -11.81
CA LEU A 258 -18.20 3.31 -12.42
C LEU A 258 -18.73 3.55 -13.84
N HIS A 259 -19.66 2.72 -14.34
CA HIS A 259 -20.23 2.80 -15.69
C HIS A 259 -19.17 2.76 -16.81
N LEU A 260 -18.14 1.92 -16.63
CA LEU A 260 -17.11 1.66 -17.63
C LEU A 260 -17.48 0.45 -18.49
N PRO A 261 -16.96 0.35 -19.73
CA PRO A 261 -17.13 -0.85 -20.56
C PRO A 261 -16.61 -2.10 -19.84
N SER A 262 -17.33 -3.21 -19.99
CA SER A 262 -16.86 -4.54 -19.58
C SER A 262 -15.59 -4.94 -20.32
N VAL A 263 -14.76 -5.79 -19.69
CA VAL A 263 -13.53 -6.36 -20.29
C VAL A 263 -13.87 -7.60 -21.11
#